data_AF-A0A2G4GJP2-F1
#
_entry.id   AF-A0A2G4GJP2-F1
#
_cell.length_a   1.000
_cell.length_b   1.000
_cell.length_c   1.000
_cell.angle_alpha   90.00
_cell.angle_beta   90.00
_cell.angle_gamma   90.00
#
_symmetry.space_group_name_H-M   'P 1'
#
loop_
_entity.id
_entity.type
_entity.pdbx_description
1 polymer ?
#
loop_
_entity_poly.entity_id
_entity_poly.type
_entity_poly.pdbx_seq_one_letter_code
_entity_poly.pdbx_strand_id
1 'polypeptide(L)'
;MKRVFFTISWLIISLLAWKLADQYIFCPVYEFKEPHSFSGDSVYNPYANFNAINYHRANFHSHSNFGLGLTNGKGISKDIWTTYDKLGYAFHSISQYQYIDRFNDSNSSFISAYEHGYNIKKSHQLILGATSVEWKDYIFPQTLNNKQELLSRLAKDTGNVIILNHPDLRSGYEKQDLKYLHYYDCMEVLNPSANSISHWDTALSAGKKIFLVANDDVHDIFNENQVGRFCTLVSAPNKISREALNSLKSGSGIAMWIPYSQGESFDMKKQKFEESKIALESLNVQNDSMEVLFSDIVKNVEVYGQNGIKVFSASNIQGFKLPFPKWAAYYRTEYTTSDGIKYLLNPIIRFKTNLESRKSIAESFVKKVNRNNMAGILFILIWSNFQLIVILKLLKVKVKSIFSRIFNKVASHIS
;
A
#
# COMPACT_ATOMS: atom_id res chain seq x y z
N MET A 1 -36.33 19.39 -21.92
CA MET A 1 -35.10 19.90 -21.28
C MET A 1 -35.18 19.96 -19.75
N LYS A 2 -36.02 20.80 -19.12
CA LYS A 2 -36.08 20.93 -17.63
C LYS A 2 -36.30 19.61 -16.86
N ARG A 3 -37.18 18.72 -17.34
CA ARG A 3 -37.41 17.40 -16.72
C ARG A 3 -36.23 16.45 -16.86
N VAL A 4 -35.59 16.43 -18.03
CA VAL A 4 -34.42 15.59 -18.28
C VAL A 4 -33.27 16.02 -17.37
N PHE A 5 -33.02 17.34 -17.28
CA PHE A 5 -32.04 17.90 -16.36
C PHE A 5 -32.35 17.53 -14.91
N PHE A 6 -33.59 17.73 -14.45
CA PHE A 6 -34.00 17.35 -13.10
C PHE A 6 -33.79 15.85 -12.81
N THR A 7 -34.16 14.96 -13.75
CA THR A 7 -33.95 13.52 -13.59
C THR A 7 -32.46 13.17 -13.51
N ILE A 8 -31.62 13.76 -14.36
CA ILE A 8 -30.17 13.52 -14.34
C ILE A 8 -29.57 14.01 -13.02
N SER A 9 -29.89 15.24 -12.59
CA SER A 9 -29.44 15.78 -11.30
C SER A 9 -29.89 14.91 -10.13
N TRP A 10 -31.14 14.42 -10.17
CA TRP A 10 -31.68 13.53 -9.15
C TRP A 10 -30.92 12.20 -9.07
N LEU A 11 -30.61 11.58 -10.22
CA LEU A 11 -29.83 10.35 -10.28
C LEU A 11 -28.42 10.55 -9.70
N ILE A 12 -27.76 11.67 -10.04
CA ILE A 12 -26.43 12.02 -9.49
C ILE A 12 -26.50 12.20 -7.97
N ILE A 13 -27.46 12.98 -7.47
CA ILE A 13 -27.66 13.18 -6.03
C ILE A 13 -27.93 11.85 -5.32
N SER A 14 -28.71 10.98 -5.95
CA SER A 14 -29.04 9.67 -5.39
C SER A 14 -27.85 8.74 -5.32
N LEU A 15 -27.03 8.73 -6.36
CA LEU A 15 -25.77 8.00 -6.36
C LEU A 15 -24.83 8.53 -5.28
N LEU A 16 -24.74 9.85 -5.13
CA LEU A 16 -23.90 10.50 -4.11
C LEU A 16 -24.37 10.15 -2.69
N ALA A 17 -25.67 10.27 -2.42
CA ALA A 17 -26.27 9.91 -1.14
C ALA A 17 -26.03 8.43 -0.80
N TRP A 18 -26.16 7.55 -1.79
CA TRP A 18 -25.87 6.13 -1.60
C TRP A 18 -24.38 5.88 -1.31
N LYS A 19 -23.45 6.55 -2.01
CA LYS A 19 -22.01 6.44 -1.73
C LYS A 19 -21.63 6.96 -0.35
N LEU A 20 -22.24 8.06 0.10
CA LEU A 20 -22.06 8.57 1.46
C LEU A 20 -22.58 7.59 2.51
N ALA A 21 -23.77 7.02 2.30
CA ALA A 21 -24.33 6.03 3.22
C ALA A 21 -23.50 4.74 3.23
N ASP A 22 -23.09 4.25 2.06
CA ASP A 22 -22.21 3.09 1.91
C ASP A 22 -20.90 3.25 2.70
N GLN A 23 -20.32 4.45 2.69
CA GLN A 23 -19.09 4.75 3.40
C GLN A 23 -19.27 5.00 4.90
N TYR A 24 -20.26 5.79 5.31
CA TYR A 24 -20.35 6.29 6.68
C TYR A 24 -21.43 5.62 7.53
N ILE A 25 -22.35 4.87 6.92
CA ILE A 25 -23.46 4.19 7.61
C ILE A 25 -23.34 2.67 7.47
N PHE A 26 -23.06 2.17 6.27
CA PHE A 26 -23.01 0.73 6.00
C PHE A 26 -21.61 0.13 6.14
N CYS A 27 -20.56 0.94 6.13
CA CYS A 27 -19.21 0.44 6.40
C CYS A 27 -19.20 -0.24 7.77
N PRO A 28 -18.68 -1.47 7.86
CA PRO A 28 -18.48 -2.16 9.12
C PRO A 28 -17.64 -1.36 10.09
N VAL A 29 -17.95 -1.54 11.37
CA VAL A 29 -17.19 -0.97 12.48
C VAL A 29 -16.29 -2.06 13.05
N TYR A 30 -15.10 -1.66 13.46
CA TYR A 30 -14.08 -2.50 14.06
C TYR A 30 -13.77 -2.05 15.47
N GLU A 31 -13.49 -3.02 16.31
CA GLU A 31 -12.83 -2.85 17.59
C GLU A 31 -11.34 -3.08 17.39
N PHE A 32 -10.53 -2.15 17.89
CA PHE A 32 -9.08 -2.18 17.78
C PHE A 32 -8.49 -2.31 19.17
N LYS A 33 -7.64 -3.31 19.39
CA LYS A 33 -6.85 -3.40 20.61
C LYS A 33 -5.72 -2.38 20.58
N GLU A 34 -5.34 -1.92 21.76
CA GLU A 34 -4.20 -1.02 21.92
C GLU A 34 -2.92 -1.67 21.36
N PRO A 35 -2.19 -0.97 20.49
CA PRO A 35 -0.94 -1.45 19.95
C PRO A 35 0.13 -1.45 21.04
N HIS A 36 1.06 -2.38 20.93
CA HIS A 36 2.24 -2.43 21.78
C HIS A 36 3.45 -2.73 20.93
N SER A 37 4.60 -2.21 21.35
CA SER A 37 5.85 -2.40 20.64
C SER A 37 6.26 -3.88 20.63
N PHE A 38 7.11 -4.22 19.66
CA PHE A 38 7.73 -5.52 19.58
C PHE A 38 8.45 -5.88 20.88
N SER A 39 8.33 -7.15 21.28
CA SER A 39 8.93 -7.67 22.51
C SER A 39 9.14 -9.18 22.39
N GLY A 40 10.04 -9.72 23.21
CA GLY A 40 10.35 -11.14 23.26
C GLY A 40 11.83 -11.45 23.14
N ASP A 41 12.18 -12.70 23.42
CA ASP A 41 13.58 -13.14 23.48
C ASP A 41 14.15 -13.52 22.10
N SER A 42 13.29 -13.74 21.10
CA SER A 42 13.72 -14.09 19.74
C SER A 42 13.82 -12.85 18.85
N VAL A 43 14.70 -12.93 17.84
CA VAL A 43 14.90 -11.85 16.85
C VAL A 43 14.60 -12.36 15.45
N TYR A 44 13.71 -11.66 14.76
CA TYR A 44 13.47 -11.85 13.35
C TYR A 44 14.48 -11.02 12.58
N ASN A 45 15.29 -11.68 11.76
CA ASN A 45 16.26 -11.03 10.90
C ASN A 45 15.96 -11.38 9.43
N PRO A 46 15.43 -10.44 8.62
CA PRO A 46 15.13 -10.68 7.21
C PRO A 46 16.37 -10.92 6.33
N TYR A 47 17.57 -10.70 6.88
CA TYR A 47 18.86 -10.79 6.21
C TYR A 47 19.76 -11.93 6.74
N ALA A 48 19.22 -12.85 7.56
CA ALA A 48 20.01 -13.95 8.14
C ALA A 48 20.70 -14.83 7.09
N ASN A 49 20.12 -14.96 5.89
CA ASN A 49 20.68 -15.69 4.75
C ASN A 49 20.95 -14.73 3.58
N PHE A 50 21.37 -13.50 3.86
CA PHE A 50 21.63 -12.51 2.83
C PHE A 50 22.74 -12.98 1.88
N ASN A 51 22.50 -12.83 0.59
CA ASN A 51 23.50 -13.02 -0.45
C ASN A 51 23.19 -12.04 -1.59
N ALA A 52 24.08 -11.06 -1.81
CA ALA A 52 23.87 -9.98 -2.76
C ALA A 52 23.56 -10.46 -4.18
N ILE A 53 24.07 -11.62 -4.62
CA ILE A 53 23.81 -12.15 -5.96
C ILE A 53 22.34 -12.47 -6.23
N ASN A 54 21.59 -12.75 -5.16
CA ASN A 54 20.16 -13.09 -5.25
C ASN A 54 19.28 -11.84 -5.28
N TYR A 55 19.81 -10.65 -5.03
CA TYR A 55 19.03 -9.43 -4.97
C TYR A 55 18.93 -8.77 -6.35
N HIS A 56 17.71 -8.46 -6.75
CA HIS A 56 17.44 -7.89 -8.06
C HIS A 56 16.55 -6.65 -7.95
N ARG A 57 16.81 -5.67 -8.82
CA ARG A 57 16.01 -4.44 -8.91
C ARG A 57 14.58 -4.75 -9.34
N ALA A 58 13.66 -4.12 -8.63
CA ALA A 58 12.23 -4.18 -8.88
C ALA A 58 11.58 -2.80 -8.77
N ASN A 59 10.55 -2.58 -9.60
CA ASN A 59 9.64 -1.44 -9.47
C ASN A 59 8.21 -1.92 -9.69
N PHE A 60 7.34 -1.70 -8.70
CA PHE A 60 5.99 -2.24 -8.73
C PHE A 60 4.91 -1.19 -8.99
N HIS A 61 5.29 0.09 -9.15
CA HIS A 61 4.35 1.21 -9.21
C HIS A 61 4.59 2.04 -10.46
N SER A 62 3.80 1.75 -11.49
CA SER A 62 3.88 2.45 -12.78
C SER A 62 2.52 2.48 -13.48
N HIS A 63 2.27 3.56 -14.21
CA HIS A 63 0.99 3.83 -14.86
C HIS A 63 1.22 4.17 -16.34
N SER A 64 0.55 3.44 -17.23
CA SER A 64 0.51 3.80 -18.66
C SER A 64 -0.67 4.72 -18.95
N ASN A 65 -0.80 5.20 -20.19
CA ASN A 65 -2.00 5.93 -20.62
C ASN A 65 -3.23 5.00 -20.63
N PHE A 66 -3.86 4.88 -19.46
CA PHE A 66 -5.04 4.06 -19.22
C PHE A 66 -6.24 4.93 -18.84
N GLY A 67 -7.46 4.43 -19.07
CA GLY A 67 -8.68 5.12 -18.61
C GLY A 67 -9.09 6.34 -19.44
N LEU A 68 -8.81 6.35 -20.75
CA LEU A 68 -9.29 7.38 -21.70
C LEU A 68 -8.91 8.82 -21.31
N GLY A 69 -7.72 9.02 -20.75
CA GLY A 69 -7.23 10.34 -20.31
C GLY A 69 -7.74 10.79 -18.93
N LEU A 70 -8.46 9.94 -18.20
CA LEU A 70 -8.82 10.19 -16.80
C LEU A 70 -7.65 9.93 -15.83
N THR A 71 -6.63 9.19 -16.28
CA THR A 71 -5.37 9.04 -15.58
C THR A 71 -4.30 9.89 -16.24
N ASN A 72 -3.26 10.24 -15.50
CA ASN A 72 -2.16 11.09 -16.00
C ASN A 72 -1.04 10.28 -16.66
N GLY A 73 -1.24 8.98 -16.89
CA GLY A 73 -0.22 8.10 -17.47
C GLY A 73 0.08 8.43 -18.93
N LYS A 74 1.34 8.26 -19.33
CA LYS A 74 1.81 8.40 -20.72
C LYS A 74 2.47 7.11 -21.22
N GLY A 75 2.45 6.93 -22.53
CA GLY A 75 2.92 5.69 -23.18
C GLY A 75 1.93 4.54 -23.04
N ILE A 76 2.29 3.39 -23.58
CA ILE A 76 1.52 2.14 -23.47
C ILE A 76 2.26 1.12 -22.59
N SER A 77 1.60 0.02 -22.24
CA SER A 77 2.16 -1.05 -21.42
C SER A 77 3.48 -1.60 -21.97
N LYS A 78 3.62 -1.65 -23.31
CA LYS A 78 4.87 -2.01 -23.99
C LYS A 78 6.02 -1.06 -23.70
N ASP A 79 5.76 0.25 -23.61
CA ASP A 79 6.81 1.26 -23.38
C ASP A 79 7.37 1.12 -21.96
N ILE A 80 6.49 0.96 -20.96
CA ILE A 80 6.87 0.70 -19.57
C ILE A 80 7.74 -0.54 -19.48
N TRP A 81 7.27 -1.64 -20.06
CA TRP A 81 7.99 -2.90 -20.00
C TRP A 81 9.37 -2.78 -20.66
N THR A 82 9.42 -2.18 -21.84
CA THR A 82 10.66 -2.00 -22.61
C THR A 82 11.66 -1.11 -21.86
N THR A 83 11.21 -0.04 -21.22
CA THR A 83 12.08 0.90 -20.49
C THR A 83 12.69 0.25 -19.25
N TYR A 84 11.91 -0.44 -18.41
CA TYR A 84 12.45 -1.12 -17.23
C TYR A 84 13.36 -2.31 -17.59
N ASP A 85 13.04 -3.05 -18.66
CA ASP A 85 13.92 -4.11 -19.18
C ASP A 85 15.27 -3.52 -19.63
N LYS A 86 15.26 -2.39 -20.37
CA LYS A 86 16.49 -1.71 -20.80
C LYS A 86 17.35 -1.24 -19.62
N LEU A 87 16.71 -0.82 -18.53
CA LEU A 87 17.38 -0.41 -17.28
C LEU A 87 17.82 -1.62 -16.41
N GLY A 88 17.57 -2.85 -16.85
CA GLY A 88 18.01 -4.06 -16.15
C GLY A 88 17.25 -4.34 -14.85
N TYR A 89 15.96 -3.98 -14.80
CA TYR A 89 15.07 -4.42 -13.72
C TYR A 89 14.68 -5.88 -13.98
N ALA A 90 14.81 -6.73 -12.97
CA ALA A 90 14.38 -8.14 -13.10
C ALA A 90 12.86 -8.28 -12.93
N PHE A 91 12.27 -7.41 -12.12
CA PHE A 91 10.84 -7.40 -11.84
C PHE A 91 10.29 -6.00 -12.07
N HIS A 92 9.18 -5.91 -12.79
CA HIS A 92 8.42 -4.69 -12.82
C HIS A 92 6.94 -4.98 -13.06
N SER A 93 6.10 -4.08 -12.56
CA SER A 93 4.65 -4.21 -12.66
C SER A 93 4.03 -2.93 -13.18
N ILE A 94 3.02 -3.10 -14.02
CA ILE A 94 2.12 -2.04 -14.46
C ILE A 94 0.90 -2.10 -13.55
N SER A 95 0.71 -1.08 -12.73
CA SER A 95 -0.22 -1.09 -11.60
C SER A 95 -1.36 -0.09 -11.82
N GLN A 96 -2.11 -0.27 -12.91
CA GLN A 96 -3.19 0.64 -13.24
C GLN A 96 -4.23 0.73 -12.13
N TYR A 97 -4.88 1.89 -12.04
CA TYR A 97 -6.03 2.09 -11.16
C TYR A 97 -7.13 1.05 -11.41
N GLN A 98 -7.38 0.18 -10.43
CA GLN A 98 -8.44 -0.85 -10.45
C GLN A 98 -8.45 -1.73 -11.72
N TYR A 99 -7.28 -1.98 -12.33
CA TYR A 99 -7.15 -2.79 -13.53
C TYR A 99 -5.84 -3.56 -13.52
N ILE A 100 -5.92 -4.87 -13.80
CA ILE A 100 -4.74 -5.72 -13.89
C ILE A 100 -4.31 -5.80 -15.35
N ASP A 101 -3.21 -5.12 -15.66
CA ASP A 101 -2.55 -5.24 -16.97
C ASP A 101 -1.92 -6.63 -17.11
N ARG A 102 -2.02 -7.22 -18.30
CA ARG A 102 -1.53 -8.58 -18.63
C ARG A 102 -0.45 -8.57 -19.72
N PHE A 103 0.09 -7.40 -20.04
CA PHE A 103 1.21 -7.31 -20.97
C PHE A 103 2.40 -8.14 -20.44
N ASN A 104 2.91 -9.06 -21.27
CA ASN A 104 3.99 -10.00 -20.94
C ASN A 104 3.71 -10.96 -19.76
N ASP A 105 2.45 -11.35 -19.53
CA ASP A 105 2.07 -12.26 -18.44
C ASP A 105 2.62 -13.70 -18.54
N SER A 106 3.17 -14.08 -19.69
CA SER A 106 3.88 -15.34 -19.90
C SER A 106 5.32 -15.35 -19.36
N ASN A 107 5.89 -14.19 -19.02
CA ASN A 107 7.23 -14.09 -18.46
C ASN A 107 7.25 -14.61 -17.01
N SER A 108 8.25 -15.42 -16.64
CA SER A 108 8.39 -15.97 -15.28
C SER A 108 8.59 -14.90 -14.19
N SER A 109 9.11 -13.72 -14.56
CA SER A 109 9.25 -12.57 -13.66
C SER A 109 8.00 -11.69 -13.58
N PHE A 110 6.97 -11.96 -14.39
CA PHE A 110 5.74 -11.18 -14.38
C PHE A 110 5.03 -11.24 -13.03
N ILE A 111 4.74 -10.06 -12.49
CA ILE A 111 3.94 -9.89 -11.27
C ILE A 111 2.72 -9.06 -11.64
N SER A 112 1.54 -9.68 -11.59
CA SER A 112 0.29 -8.94 -11.75
C SER A 112 0.12 -7.92 -10.65
N ALA A 113 -0.35 -6.73 -11.01
CA ALA A 113 -0.56 -5.65 -10.07
C ALA A 113 -1.76 -4.80 -10.47
N TYR A 114 -2.32 -4.11 -9.49
CA TYR A 114 -3.17 -2.93 -9.71
C TYR A 114 -3.05 -1.98 -8.52
N GLU A 115 -3.20 -0.69 -8.76
CA GLU A 115 -3.38 0.29 -7.70
C GLU A 115 -4.86 0.35 -7.32
N HIS A 116 -5.16 -0.04 -6.09
CA HIS A 116 -6.47 0.09 -5.50
C HIS A 116 -6.65 1.49 -4.93
N GLY A 117 -7.79 2.11 -5.28
CA GLY A 117 -8.24 3.36 -4.70
C GLY A 117 -8.47 4.45 -5.73
N TYR A 118 -9.60 5.13 -5.62
CA TYR A 118 -9.96 6.34 -6.38
C TYR A 118 -10.45 7.45 -5.44
N ASN A 119 -10.03 7.38 -4.18
CA ASN A 119 -10.47 8.29 -3.13
C ASN A 119 -9.76 9.65 -3.18
N ILE A 120 -10.46 10.67 -2.71
CA ILE A 120 -10.04 12.08 -2.80
C ILE A 120 -8.72 12.34 -2.06
N LYS A 121 -8.47 11.59 -0.97
CA LYS A 121 -7.30 11.71 -0.11
C LYS A 121 -6.10 10.85 -0.54
N LYS A 122 -6.20 10.11 -1.65
CA LYS A 122 -5.13 9.23 -2.16
C LYS A 122 -4.71 8.13 -1.15
N SER A 123 -5.65 7.62 -0.35
CA SER A 123 -5.47 6.42 0.49
C SER A 123 -5.42 5.17 -0.41
N HIS A 124 -4.32 4.99 -1.15
CA HIS A 124 -4.20 3.91 -2.13
C HIS A 124 -3.45 2.70 -1.57
N GLN A 125 -3.59 1.58 -2.27
CA GLN A 125 -2.85 0.36 -2.00
C GLN A 125 -2.40 -0.27 -3.31
N LEU A 126 -1.19 -0.79 -3.34
CA LEU A 126 -0.72 -1.62 -4.44
C LEU A 126 -0.91 -3.08 -4.09
N ILE A 127 -1.58 -3.83 -4.98
CA ILE A 127 -1.91 -5.24 -4.78
C ILE A 127 -1.13 -6.08 -5.78
N LEU A 128 -0.12 -6.79 -5.30
CA LEU A 128 0.74 -7.62 -6.14
C LEU A 128 0.36 -9.10 -6.07
N GLY A 129 0.50 -9.80 -7.19
CA GLY A 129 0.08 -11.20 -7.34
C GLY A 129 -1.43 -11.36 -7.55
N ALA A 130 -2.16 -10.27 -7.81
CA ALA A 130 -3.61 -10.28 -7.92
C ALA A 130 -4.11 -11.10 -9.12
N THR A 131 -5.12 -11.93 -8.89
CA THR A 131 -5.85 -12.66 -9.93
C THR A 131 -7.13 -11.93 -10.35
N SER A 132 -7.68 -11.09 -9.46
CA SER A 132 -8.89 -10.29 -9.68
C SER A 132 -8.81 -8.95 -8.95
N VAL A 133 -9.65 -8.00 -9.38
CA VAL A 133 -9.76 -6.66 -8.79
C VAL A 133 -10.83 -6.68 -7.69
N GLU A 134 -10.52 -6.14 -6.51
CA GLU A 134 -11.54 -5.79 -5.51
C GLU A 134 -12.09 -4.41 -5.87
N TRP A 135 -13.38 -4.35 -6.19
CA TRP A 135 -14.02 -3.13 -6.71
C TRP A 135 -14.53 -2.19 -5.63
N LYS A 136 -14.68 -2.68 -4.39
CA LYS A 136 -15.12 -1.87 -3.26
C LYS A 136 -14.04 -0.86 -2.90
N ASP A 137 -14.36 0.43 -2.98
CA ASP A 137 -13.56 1.52 -2.42
C ASP A 137 -14.48 2.61 -1.82
N TYR A 138 -13.89 3.49 -1.04
CA TYR A 138 -14.52 4.59 -0.32
C TYR A 138 -14.00 5.92 -0.84
N ILE A 139 -14.82 6.64 -1.61
CA ILE A 139 -14.45 7.84 -2.39
C ILE A 139 -14.08 9.03 -1.48
N PHE A 140 -14.86 9.23 -0.42
CA PHE A 140 -14.72 10.38 0.47
C PHE A 140 -13.57 10.15 1.48
N PRO A 141 -13.14 11.16 2.26
CA PRO A 141 -12.13 10.96 3.29
C PRO A 141 -12.45 9.76 4.18
N GLN A 142 -11.54 8.77 4.13
CA GLN A 142 -11.76 7.47 4.74
C GLN A 142 -11.50 7.54 6.24
N THR A 143 -12.43 7.00 7.04
CA THR A 143 -12.23 6.75 8.47
C THR A 143 -11.31 5.55 8.71
N LEU A 144 -10.82 5.37 9.93
CA LEU A 144 -10.06 4.17 10.32
C LEU A 144 -10.79 2.87 10.00
N ASN A 145 -12.12 2.83 10.22
CA ASN A 145 -12.96 1.67 9.90
C ASN A 145 -13.07 1.43 8.38
N ASN A 146 -13.17 2.50 7.58
CA ASN A 146 -13.17 2.38 6.11
C ASN A 146 -11.87 1.76 5.61
N LYS A 147 -10.74 2.27 6.07
CA LYS A 147 -9.41 1.76 5.73
C LYS A 147 -9.26 0.29 6.15
N GLN A 148 -9.72 -0.05 7.36
CA GLN A 148 -9.61 -1.41 7.87
C GLN A 148 -10.51 -2.42 7.12
N GLU A 149 -11.75 -2.06 6.78
CA GLU A 149 -12.62 -2.91 5.96
C GLU A 149 -12.00 -3.15 4.59
N LEU A 150 -11.42 -2.10 3.99
CA LEU A 150 -10.78 -2.21 2.69
C LEU A 150 -9.57 -3.17 2.74
N LEU A 151 -8.66 -2.99 3.70
CA LEU A 151 -7.52 -3.89 3.87
C LEU A 151 -7.94 -5.33 4.17
N SER A 152 -9.00 -5.52 4.97
CA SER A 152 -9.55 -6.85 5.24
C SER A 152 -10.08 -7.54 3.98
N ARG A 153 -10.69 -6.78 3.06
CA ARG A 153 -11.14 -7.30 1.76
C ARG A 153 -9.99 -7.66 0.84
N LEU A 154 -9.03 -6.76 0.69
CA LEU A 154 -7.85 -6.94 -0.13
C LEU A 154 -7.03 -8.16 0.32
N ALA A 155 -6.99 -8.41 1.63
CA ALA A 155 -6.26 -9.53 2.23
C ALA A 155 -6.98 -10.88 2.23
N LYS A 156 -8.19 -10.98 1.67
CA LYS A 156 -8.89 -12.26 1.52
C LYS A 156 -8.07 -13.26 0.70
N ASP A 157 -7.42 -12.79 -0.35
CA ASP A 157 -6.43 -13.57 -1.06
C ASP A 157 -5.08 -13.47 -0.34
N THR A 158 -4.69 -14.57 0.31
CA THR A 158 -3.43 -14.66 1.05
C THR A 158 -2.20 -14.73 0.14
N GLY A 159 -2.40 -15.02 -1.15
CA GLY A 159 -1.38 -14.96 -2.19
C GLY A 159 -0.91 -13.53 -2.46
N ASN A 160 -1.78 -12.54 -2.24
CA ASN A 160 -1.46 -11.14 -2.52
C ASN A 160 -0.45 -10.55 -1.52
N VAL A 161 0.45 -9.72 -2.05
CA VAL A 161 1.20 -8.73 -1.28
C VAL A 161 0.42 -7.42 -1.33
N ILE A 162 0.18 -6.82 -0.17
CA ILE A 162 -0.55 -5.57 -0.04
C ILE A 162 0.41 -4.51 0.49
N ILE A 163 0.60 -3.47 -0.31
CA ILE A 163 1.47 -2.33 0.00
C ILE A 163 0.58 -1.10 0.20
N LEU A 164 0.78 -0.33 1.27
CA LEU A 164 0.17 1.00 1.39
C LEU A 164 1.00 1.99 0.56
N ASN A 165 0.38 2.58 -0.46
CA ASN A 165 1.07 3.51 -1.37
C ASN A 165 1.19 4.90 -0.76
N HIS A 166 2.33 5.55 -1.00
CA HIS A 166 2.64 6.93 -0.65
C HIS A 166 1.84 7.50 0.56
N PRO A 167 1.96 6.93 1.79
CA PRO A 167 1.10 7.30 2.92
C PRO A 167 0.95 8.79 3.21
N ASP A 168 2.05 9.53 3.10
CA ASP A 168 2.12 10.97 3.36
C ASP A 168 1.43 11.82 2.26
N LEU A 169 1.17 11.26 1.07
CA LEU A 169 0.53 11.97 -0.02
C LEU A 169 -0.90 12.35 0.35
N ARG A 170 -1.16 13.67 0.42
CA ARG A 170 -2.49 14.26 0.73
C ARG A 170 -3.12 13.76 2.03
N SER A 171 -2.30 13.28 2.96
CA SER A 171 -2.76 12.64 4.20
C SER A 171 -3.65 11.42 3.93
N GLY A 172 -3.28 10.61 2.92
CA GLY A 172 -3.98 9.36 2.61
C GLY A 172 -4.02 8.42 3.81
N TYR A 173 -2.92 8.34 4.57
CA TYR A 173 -2.88 7.64 5.85
C TYR A 173 -2.30 8.53 6.93
N GLU A 174 -3.09 8.79 7.96
CA GLU A 174 -2.59 9.45 9.15
C GLU A 174 -1.68 8.50 9.93
N LYS A 175 -0.61 9.01 10.52
CA LYS A 175 0.28 8.21 11.38
C LYS A 175 -0.47 7.48 12.49
N GLN A 176 -1.48 8.14 13.07
CA GLN A 176 -2.28 7.55 14.14
C GLN A 176 -3.07 6.32 13.66
N ASP A 177 -3.56 6.32 12.41
CA ASP A 177 -4.27 5.17 11.84
C ASP A 177 -3.33 3.96 11.69
N LEU A 178 -2.09 4.20 11.29
CA LEU A 178 -1.09 3.14 11.06
C LEU A 178 -0.71 2.37 12.34
N LYS A 179 -1.00 2.94 13.51
CA LYS A 179 -0.87 2.21 14.78
C LYS A 179 -1.91 1.10 14.93
N TYR A 180 -3.04 1.19 14.23
CA TYR A 180 -4.17 0.29 14.38
C TYR A 180 -4.46 -0.55 13.13
N LEU A 181 -4.12 -0.06 11.93
CA LEU A 181 -4.39 -0.81 10.71
C LEU A 181 -3.63 -2.13 10.67
N HIS A 182 -4.31 -3.16 10.16
CA HIS A 182 -3.79 -4.49 9.91
C HIS A 182 -4.15 -4.96 8.49
N TYR A 183 -3.66 -6.16 8.12
CA TYR A 183 -3.90 -6.81 6.83
C TYR A 183 -3.14 -6.23 5.63
N TYR A 184 -1.95 -5.67 5.87
CA TYR A 184 -1.00 -5.31 4.82
C TYR A 184 0.40 -5.84 5.16
N ASP A 185 1.26 -5.98 4.16
CA ASP A 185 2.62 -6.54 4.32
C ASP A 185 3.67 -5.43 4.28
N CYS A 186 3.44 -4.43 3.43
CA CYS A 186 4.45 -3.47 3.06
C CYS A 186 3.92 -2.03 3.05
N MET A 187 4.85 -1.07 3.04
CA MET A 187 4.56 0.35 2.89
C MET A 187 5.53 0.95 1.87
N GLU A 188 5.00 1.73 0.94
CA GLU A 188 5.82 2.51 0.04
C GLU A 188 6.40 3.71 0.81
N VAL A 189 7.63 3.53 1.30
CA VAL A 189 8.32 4.49 2.17
C VAL A 189 8.93 5.61 1.34
N LEU A 190 9.45 5.28 0.15
CA LEU A 190 10.10 6.22 -0.75
C LEU A 190 9.44 6.17 -2.13
N ASN A 191 8.99 7.33 -2.60
CA ASN A 191 8.60 7.57 -3.98
C ASN A 191 8.79 9.08 -4.28
N PRO A 192 8.65 9.52 -5.55
CA PRO A 192 8.84 10.93 -5.90
C PRO A 192 7.82 11.90 -5.26
N SER A 193 6.64 11.42 -4.90
CA SER A 193 5.52 12.23 -4.43
C SER A 193 5.47 12.38 -2.90
N ALA A 194 6.14 11.50 -2.15
CA ALA A 194 6.03 11.41 -0.70
C ALA A 194 7.23 10.69 -0.06
N ASN A 195 7.62 11.15 1.14
CA ASN A 195 8.56 10.45 2.03
C ASN A 195 7.81 9.99 3.28
N SER A 196 7.63 8.67 3.39
CA SER A 196 6.80 8.06 4.44
C SER A 196 7.62 7.35 5.52
N ILE A 197 8.90 7.74 5.73
CA ILE A 197 9.75 7.14 6.79
C ILE A 197 9.08 7.26 8.17
N SER A 198 8.57 8.43 8.52
CA SER A 198 7.93 8.64 9.82
C SER A 198 6.59 7.89 9.99
N HIS A 199 5.89 7.60 8.88
CA HIS A 199 4.71 6.73 8.87
C HIS A 199 5.10 5.28 9.15
N TRP A 200 6.18 4.82 8.51
CA TRP A 200 6.73 3.49 8.70
C TRP A 200 7.25 3.29 10.12
N ASP A 201 8.01 4.24 10.66
CA ASP A 201 8.47 4.22 12.05
C ASP A 201 7.30 4.16 13.04
N THR A 202 6.19 4.85 12.75
CA THR A 202 4.98 4.78 13.59
C THR A 202 4.38 3.37 13.59
N ALA A 203 4.30 2.72 12.43
CA ALA A 203 3.81 1.35 12.33
C ALA A 203 4.74 0.35 13.05
N LEU A 204 6.06 0.43 12.84
CA LEU A 204 7.04 -0.41 13.51
C LEU A 204 6.99 -0.24 15.03
N SER A 205 6.89 1.00 15.49
CA SER A 205 6.80 1.37 16.90
C SER A 205 5.54 0.82 17.59
N ALA A 206 4.47 0.64 16.81
CA ALA A 206 3.21 0.02 17.22
C ALA A 206 3.22 -1.52 17.12
N GLY A 207 4.38 -2.14 16.89
CA GLY A 207 4.53 -3.59 16.78
C GLY A 207 4.02 -4.18 15.48
N LYS A 208 3.89 -3.39 14.41
CA LYS A 208 3.43 -3.87 13.10
C LYS A 208 4.62 -4.38 12.29
N LYS A 209 4.64 -5.68 11.99
CA LYS A 209 5.67 -6.30 11.12
C LYS A 209 5.41 -5.92 9.66
N ILE A 210 5.76 -4.69 9.30
CA ILE A 210 5.55 -4.07 7.99
C ILE A 210 6.89 -3.75 7.37
N PHE A 211 7.06 -4.17 6.12
CA PHE A 211 8.31 -3.98 5.40
C PHE A 211 8.24 -2.77 4.46
N LEU A 212 9.38 -2.19 4.18
CA LEU A 212 9.50 -1.05 3.29
C LEU A 212 9.53 -1.51 1.82
N VAL A 213 9.02 -0.64 0.95
CA VAL A 213 9.14 -0.68 -0.50
C VAL A 213 9.48 0.73 -0.98
N ALA A 214 10.20 0.82 -2.09
CA ALA A 214 10.43 2.05 -2.84
C ALA A 214 10.09 1.85 -4.31
N ASN A 215 9.33 2.77 -4.90
CA ASN A 215 8.97 2.76 -6.31
C ASN A 215 8.94 4.17 -6.89
N ASP A 216 9.01 4.26 -8.21
CA ASP A 216 8.97 5.53 -8.93
C ASP A 216 7.57 6.16 -9.02
N ASP A 217 6.47 5.40 -8.87
CA ASP A 217 5.09 5.89 -9.13
C ASP A 217 5.01 6.64 -10.48
N VAL A 218 5.60 6.03 -11.51
CA VAL A 218 5.85 6.73 -12.76
C VAL A 218 4.55 6.92 -13.53
N HIS A 219 4.30 8.16 -13.95
CA HIS A 219 3.18 8.53 -14.82
C HIS A 219 3.66 8.96 -16.21
N ASP A 220 4.94 9.26 -16.39
CA ASP A 220 5.53 9.53 -17.70
C ASP A 220 6.78 8.69 -17.90
N ILE A 221 6.62 7.53 -18.54
CA ILE A 221 7.72 6.60 -18.77
C ILE A 221 8.84 7.17 -19.68
N PHE A 222 8.55 8.21 -20.45
CA PHE A 222 9.55 8.88 -21.29
C PHE A 222 10.32 9.97 -20.54
N ASN A 223 9.88 10.31 -19.33
CA ASN A 223 10.56 11.29 -18.51
C ASN A 223 11.70 10.64 -17.72
N GLU A 224 12.91 10.80 -18.23
CA GLU A 224 14.14 10.30 -17.63
C GLU A 224 14.31 10.81 -16.17
N ASN A 225 13.76 11.97 -15.81
CA ASN A 225 13.86 12.48 -14.44
C ASN A 225 12.90 11.79 -13.44
N GLN A 226 11.97 10.96 -13.91
CA GLN A 226 10.99 10.25 -13.06
C GLN A 226 11.31 8.77 -12.91
N VAL A 227 11.93 8.16 -13.92
CA VAL A 227 12.20 6.72 -13.95
C VAL A 227 13.55 6.39 -13.31
N GLY A 228 13.57 5.30 -12.53
CA GLY A 228 14.78 4.71 -12.00
C GLY A 228 15.39 5.49 -10.85
N ARG A 229 14.58 6.17 -10.05
CA ARG A 229 15.02 6.96 -8.88
C ARG A 229 14.81 6.23 -7.58
N PHE A 230 13.71 5.52 -7.48
CA PHE A 230 13.30 4.76 -6.31
C PHE A 230 12.96 3.35 -6.75
N CYS A 231 13.67 2.37 -6.21
CA CYS A 231 13.39 0.99 -6.50
C CYS A 231 13.60 0.10 -5.29
N THR A 232 13.01 -1.08 -5.35
CA THR A 232 13.15 -2.10 -4.33
C THR A 232 14.05 -3.20 -4.86
N LEU A 233 15.11 -3.52 -4.15
CA LEU A 233 15.86 -4.75 -4.37
C LEU A 233 15.12 -5.88 -3.65
N VAL A 234 14.85 -6.99 -4.34
CA VAL A 234 14.20 -8.17 -3.77
C VAL A 234 15.06 -9.40 -3.97
N SER A 235 15.14 -10.27 -2.97
CA SER A 235 15.83 -11.56 -3.09
C SER A 235 15.00 -12.53 -3.96
N ALA A 236 15.52 -12.97 -5.09
CA ALA A 236 14.90 -13.96 -5.96
C ALA A 236 15.97 -14.75 -6.75
N PRO A 237 16.56 -15.79 -6.16
CA PRO A 237 17.67 -16.55 -6.76
C PRO A 237 17.41 -17.05 -8.18
N ASN A 238 16.16 -17.41 -8.50
CA ASN A 238 15.75 -17.93 -9.80
C ASN A 238 15.04 -16.87 -10.66
N LYS A 239 14.98 -15.61 -10.22
CA LYS A 239 14.32 -14.50 -10.92
C LYS A 239 12.85 -14.76 -11.27
N ILE A 240 12.13 -15.49 -10.43
CA ILE A 240 10.70 -15.78 -10.63
C ILE A 240 9.82 -14.95 -9.70
N SER A 241 8.63 -14.58 -10.19
CA SER A 241 7.68 -13.68 -9.51
C SER A 241 7.33 -14.12 -8.08
N ARG A 242 7.11 -15.43 -7.88
CA ARG A 242 6.81 -16.00 -6.56
C ARG A 242 7.91 -15.74 -5.52
N GLU A 243 9.17 -15.75 -5.91
CA GLU A 243 10.28 -15.46 -5.00
C GLU A 243 10.32 -13.98 -4.62
N ALA A 244 10.10 -13.08 -5.58
CA ALA A 244 9.98 -11.65 -5.30
C ALA A 244 8.82 -11.35 -4.35
N LEU A 245 7.64 -11.94 -4.58
CA LEU A 245 6.48 -11.79 -3.69
C LEU A 245 6.77 -12.33 -2.28
N ASN A 246 7.44 -13.48 -2.17
CA ASN A 246 7.84 -14.03 -0.87
C ASN A 246 8.84 -13.13 -0.15
N SER A 247 9.81 -12.55 -0.87
CA SER A 247 10.78 -11.59 -0.32
C SER A 247 10.13 -10.33 0.22
N LEU A 248 9.08 -9.82 -0.43
CA LEU A 248 8.29 -8.73 0.10
C LEU A 248 7.56 -9.12 1.40
N LYS A 249 6.97 -10.33 1.46
CA LYS A 249 6.28 -10.84 2.67
C LYS A 249 7.22 -11.18 3.83
N SER A 250 8.47 -11.55 3.54
CA SER A 250 9.48 -11.85 4.55
C SER A 250 10.34 -10.63 4.91
N GLY A 251 10.25 -9.54 4.16
CA GLY A 251 11.09 -8.36 4.39
C GLY A 251 12.52 -8.51 3.87
N SER A 252 12.82 -9.54 3.09
CA SER A 252 14.09 -9.73 2.38
C SER A 252 14.19 -8.81 1.15
N GLY A 253 13.86 -7.54 1.35
CA GLY A 253 13.95 -6.46 0.38
C GLY A 253 14.70 -5.26 0.94
N ILE A 254 15.20 -4.40 0.05
CA ILE A 254 15.98 -3.20 0.38
C ILE A 254 15.45 -2.07 -0.51
N ALA A 255 15.11 -0.91 0.06
CA ALA A 255 14.81 0.25 -0.76
C ALA A 255 16.10 0.93 -1.15
N MET A 256 16.16 1.36 -2.40
CA MET A 256 17.26 2.08 -2.97
C MET A 256 16.72 3.42 -3.51
N TRP A 257 17.33 4.51 -3.05
CA TRP A 257 17.17 5.83 -3.63
C TRP A 257 18.44 6.19 -4.39
N ILE A 258 18.30 6.30 -5.70
CA ILE A 258 19.37 6.62 -6.62
C ILE A 258 19.26 8.12 -6.94
N PRO A 259 20.27 8.93 -6.58
CA PRO A 259 20.29 10.34 -6.97
C PRO A 259 20.39 10.43 -8.49
N TYR A 260 19.72 11.41 -9.09
CA TYR A 260 19.81 11.69 -10.52
C TYR A 260 20.48 13.05 -10.71
N SER A 261 21.05 13.26 -11.90
CA SER A 261 21.54 14.56 -12.35
C SER A 261 20.62 15.11 -13.43
N GLN A 262 20.46 16.44 -13.50
CA GLN A 262 19.67 17.05 -14.57
C GLN A 262 20.26 16.70 -15.94
N GLY A 263 19.43 16.17 -16.85
CA GLY A 263 19.88 15.73 -18.18
C GLY A 263 20.49 14.33 -18.22
N GLU A 264 20.41 13.56 -17.13
CA GLU A 264 20.83 12.17 -17.09
C GLU A 264 19.92 11.30 -17.99
N SER A 265 20.48 10.74 -19.06
CA SER A 265 19.75 9.89 -19.99
C SER A 265 19.50 8.47 -19.45
N PHE A 266 18.61 7.71 -20.09
CA PHE A 266 18.42 6.29 -19.77
C PHE A 266 19.70 5.45 -19.89
N ASP A 267 20.56 5.73 -20.87
CA ASP A 267 21.82 5.00 -21.03
C ASP A 267 22.79 5.31 -19.88
N MET A 268 22.86 6.58 -19.45
CA MET A 268 23.66 6.98 -18.28
C MET A 268 23.15 6.31 -16.99
N LYS A 269 21.82 6.26 -16.80
CA LYS A 269 21.20 5.54 -15.67
C LYS A 269 21.53 4.06 -15.69
N LYS A 270 21.41 3.42 -16.86
CA LYS A 270 21.72 2.01 -17.03
C LYS A 270 23.16 1.72 -16.61
N GLN A 271 24.12 2.51 -17.09
CA GLN A 271 25.52 2.38 -16.71
C GLN A 271 25.70 2.52 -15.18
N LYS A 272 25.10 3.56 -14.58
CA LYS A 272 25.13 3.75 -13.12
C LYS A 272 24.56 2.55 -12.36
N PHE A 273 23.49 1.94 -12.87
CA PHE A 273 22.88 0.76 -12.26
C PHE A 273 23.76 -0.49 -12.39
N GLU A 274 24.48 -0.65 -13.49
CA GLU A 274 25.44 -1.75 -13.69
C GLU A 274 26.69 -1.60 -12.80
N GLU A 275 27.11 -0.36 -12.54
CA GLU A 275 28.23 -0.04 -11.66
C GLU A 275 27.86 -0.09 -10.17
N SER A 276 26.59 0.17 -9.83
CA SER A 276 26.10 0.14 -8.44
C SER A 276 26.18 -1.26 -7.83
N LYS A 277 26.81 -1.37 -6.66
CA LYS A 277 26.91 -2.62 -5.90
C LYS A 277 26.15 -2.51 -4.59
N ILE A 278 25.47 -3.58 -4.21
CA ILE A 278 24.89 -3.70 -2.87
C ILE A 278 26.05 -3.86 -1.89
N ALA A 279 26.39 -2.79 -1.18
CA ALA A 279 27.53 -2.80 -0.26
C ALA A 279 27.29 -3.67 0.99
N LEU A 280 26.03 -3.94 1.37
CA LEU A 280 25.73 -4.84 2.48
C LEU A 280 26.32 -6.23 2.20
N GLU A 281 27.14 -6.74 3.13
CA GLU A 281 27.69 -8.09 3.06
C GLU A 281 26.98 -9.01 4.03
N SER A 282 26.77 -8.56 5.27
CA SER A 282 25.97 -9.30 6.25
C SER A 282 25.32 -8.38 7.28
N LEU A 283 24.19 -8.84 7.80
CA LEU A 283 23.55 -8.29 8.98
C LEU A 283 23.22 -9.46 9.89
N ASN A 284 23.97 -9.61 10.97
CA ASN A 284 23.86 -10.71 11.90
C ASN A 284 23.40 -10.20 13.27
N VAL A 285 22.60 -11.02 13.95
CA VAL A 285 22.23 -10.79 15.34
C VAL A 285 22.68 -12.00 16.14
N GLN A 286 23.61 -11.78 17.06
CA GLN A 286 24.12 -12.80 17.96
C GLN A 286 23.98 -12.30 19.39
N ASN A 287 23.33 -13.11 20.23
CA ASN A 287 22.94 -12.72 21.58
C ASN A 287 22.13 -11.41 21.56
N ASP A 288 22.57 -10.40 22.33
CA ASP A 288 22.00 -9.06 22.35
C ASP A 288 22.88 -8.05 21.58
N SER A 289 23.47 -8.47 20.46
CA SER A 289 24.27 -7.60 19.60
C SER A 289 23.91 -7.76 18.13
N MET A 290 23.79 -6.61 17.45
CA MET A 290 23.65 -6.50 16.01
C MET A 290 25.01 -6.17 15.41
N GLU A 291 25.41 -6.89 14.38
CA GLU A 291 26.63 -6.67 13.62
C GLU A 291 26.28 -6.49 12.14
N VAL A 292 26.84 -5.46 11.51
CA VAL A 292 26.67 -5.16 10.09
C VAL A 292 28.04 -5.05 9.46
N LEU A 293 28.25 -5.78 8.37
CA LEU A 293 29.45 -5.71 7.55
C LEU A 293 29.10 -5.24 6.14
N PHE A 294 30.00 -4.43 5.59
CA PHE A 294 29.94 -3.94 4.22
C PHE A 294 31.14 -4.43 3.42
N SER A 295 30.94 -4.73 2.15
CA SER A 295 32.00 -5.17 1.24
C SER A 295 32.98 -4.05 0.88
N ASP A 296 32.61 -2.79 1.13
CA ASP A 296 33.41 -1.59 0.87
C ASP A 296 33.05 -0.50 1.90
N ILE A 297 33.86 0.55 1.97
CA ILE A 297 33.61 1.71 2.84
C ILE A 297 32.34 2.42 2.41
N VAL A 298 31.35 2.49 3.32
CA VAL A 298 30.15 3.30 3.13
C VAL A 298 30.37 4.71 3.70
N LYS A 299 29.85 5.72 2.99
CA LYS A 299 30.02 7.13 3.34
C LYS A 299 29.37 7.46 4.67
N ASN A 300 28.13 7.02 4.87
CA ASN A 300 27.36 7.25 6.09
C ASN A 300 26.52 6.02 6.43
N VAL A 301 26.35 5.77 7.72
CA VAL A 301 25.45 4.78 8.30
C VAL A 301 24.66 5.42 9.43
N GLU A 302 23.39 5.05 9.53
CA GLU A 302 22.52 5.43 10.64
C GLU A 302 21.64 4.25 11.04
N VAL A 303 21.43 4.06 12.34
CA VAL A 303 20.51 3.05 12.88
C VAL A 303 19.43 3.75 13.70
N TYR A 304 18.20 3.34 13.49
CA TYR A 304 17.01 3.88 14.13
C TYR A 304 16.27 2.79 14.88
N GLY A 305 15.82 3.10 16.09
CA GLY A 305 14.99 2.24 16.92
C GLY A 305 13.59 2.82 17.11
N GLN A 306 13.01 2.50 18.27
CA GLN A 306 11.65 2.90 18.66
C GLN A 306 11.36 4.38 18.38
N ASN A 307 10.20 4.65 17.79
CA ASN A 307 9.72 5.97 17.36
C ASN A 307 10.60 6.66 16.31
N GLY A 308 11.41 5.91 15.58
CA GLY A 308 12.38 6.48 14.63
C GLY A 308 13.49 7.25 15.32
N ILE A 309 13.80 6.94 16.59
CA ILE A 309 14.90 7.57 17.31
C ILE A 309 16.22 7.00 16.81
N LYS A 310 17.13 7.88 16.39
CA LYS A 310 18.48 7.51 15.98
C LYS A 310 19.26 7.00 17.20
N VAL A 311 19.79 5.78 17.11
CA VAL A 311 20.58 5.13 18.17
C VAL A 311 22.06 5.01 17.82
N PHE A 312 22.41 5.13 16.54
CA PHE A 312 23.79 5.07 16.07
C PHE A 312 23.97 5.88 14.79
N SER A 313 25.16 6.44 14.61
CA SER A 313 25.60 7.06 13.36
C SER A 313 27.11 6.98 13.25
N ALA A 314 27.59 6.73 12.03
CA ALA A 314 29.01 6.71 11.71
C ALA A 314 29.22 7.08 10.24
N SER A 315 30.45 7.47 9.89
CA SER A 315 30.83 7.82 8.53
C SER A 315 32.15 7.14 8.16
N ASN A 316 32.31 6.81 6.88
CA ASN A 316 33.51 6.18 6.31
C ASN A 316 33.91 4.89 7.07
N ILE A 317 32.95 3.98 7.23
CA ILE A 317 33.16 2.69 7.91
C ILE A 317 32.87 1.53 6.96
N GLN A 318 33.47 0.36 7.25
CA GLN A 318 33.21 -0.90 6.54
C GLN A 318 32.38 -1.89 7.38
N GLY A 319 32.09 -1.57 8.64
CA GLY A 319 31.24 -2.37 9.49
C GLY A 319 31.11 -1.79 10.89
N PHE A 320 30.15 -2.29 11.65
CA PHE A 320 29.95 -1.89 13.04
C PHE A 320 29.23 -2.97 13.83
N LYS A 321 29.40 -2.91 15.15
CA LYS A 321 28.67 -3.73 16.12
C LYS A 321 27.98 -2.84 17.15
N LEU A 322 26.70 -3.08 17.39
CA LEU A 322 25.84 -2.29 18.25
C LEU A 322 25.09 -3.19 19.25
N PRO A 323 24.95 -2.79 20.53
CA PRO A 323 24.07 -3.49 21.46
C PRO A 323 22.61 -3.45 20.97
N PHE A 324 21.99 -4.62 20.88
CA PHE A 324 20.55 -4.80 20.64
C PHE A 324 19.93 -5.49 21.85
N PRO A 325 19.76 -4.78 22.98
CA PRO A 325 19.29 -5.35 24.25
C PRO A 325 17.84 -5.82 24.19
N LYS A 326 17.41 -6.64 25.16
CA LYS A 326 16.05 -7.22 25.24
C LYS A 326 14.89 -6.22 25.19
N TRP A 327 15.12 -4.99 25.64
CA TRP A 327 14.12 -3.92 25.61
C TRP A 327 14.03 -3.20 24.25
N ALA A 328 15.01 -3.37 23.35
CA ALA A 328 14.99 -2.77 22.03
C ALA A 328 14.00 -3.50 21.12
N ALA A 329 12.89 -2.84 20.75
CA ALA A 329 11.82 -3.43 19.96
C ALA A 329 12.27 -3.83 18.54
N TYR A 330 12.96 -2.92 17.86
CA TYR A 330 13.47 -3.12 16.51
C TYR A 330 14.67 -2.19 16.26
N TYR A 331 15.51 -2.54 15.29
CA TYR A 331 16.47 -1.62 14.66
C TYR A 331 16.35 -1.70 13.14
N ARG A 332 16.31 -0.54 12.48
CA ARG A 332 16.46 -0.42 11.02
C ARG A 332 17.71 0.39 10.69
N THR A 333 18.37 0.00 9.61
CA THR A 333 19.63 0.62 9.19
C THR A 333 19.42 1.34 7.86
N GLU A 334 20.00 2.52 7.74
CA GLU A 334 20.17 3.22 6.48
C GLU A 334 21.65 3.45 6.23
N TYR A 335 22.09 3.32 4.98
CA TYR A 335 23.45 3.64 4.60
C TYR A 335 23.53 4.34 3.25
N THR A 336 24.63 5.04 3.00
CA THR A 336 24.89 5.73 1.74
C THR A 336 26.27 5.37 1.24
N THR A 337 26.37 4.98 -0.02
CA THR A 337 27.63 4.65 -0.71
C THR A 337 28.32 5.91 -1.23
N SER A 338 29.57 5.76 -1.68
CA SER A 338 30.41 6.89 -2.16
C SER A 338 29.82 7.60 -3.39
N ASP A 339 29.10 6.88 -4.23
CA ASP A 339 28.33 7.37 -5.39
C ASP A 339 27.02 8.09 -5.01
N GLY A 340 26.70 8.17 -3.72
CA GLY A 340 25.54 8.87 -3.18
C GLY A 340 24.25 8.06 -3.19
N ILE A 341 24.26 6.79 -3.60
CA ILE A 341 23.06 5.92 -3.52
C ILE A 341 22.73 5.64 -2.05
N LYS A 342 21.47 5.83 -1.68
CA LYS A 342 20.97 5.57 -0.33
C LYS A 342 20.23 4.24 -0.30
N TYR A 343 20.55 3.41 0.70
CA TYR A 343 19.94 2.11 0.94
C TYR A 343 19.22 2.14 2.29
N LEU A 344 17.98 1.67 2.33
CA LEU A 344 17.20 1.50 3.56
C LEU A 344 16.90 0.01 3.72
N LEU A 345 17.35 -0.55 4.85
CA LEU A 345 17.13 -1.94 5.21
C LEU A 345 15.85 -2.09 6.04
N ASN A 346 15.14 -3.18 5.83
CA ASN A 346 14.08 -3.64 6.72
C ASN A 346 14.61 -3.93 8.12
N PRO A 347 13.78 -3.77 9.16
CA PRO A 347 14.25 -3.89 10.53
C PRO A 347 14.54 -5.35 10.92
N ILE A 348 15.50 -5.51 11.82
CA ILE A 348 15.49 -6.64 12.75
C ILE A 348 14.46 -6.34 13.85
N ILE A 349 13.69 -7.35 14.26
CA ILE A 349 12.51 -7.18 15.12
C ILE A 349 12.52 -8.20 16.25
N ARG A 350 12.17 -7.81 17.48
CA ARG A 350 11.93 -8.76 18.58
C ARG A 350 10.55 -9.39 18.51
N PHE A 351 10.44 -10.68 18.84
CA PHE A 351 9.16 -11.37 18.92
C PHE A 351 9.13 -12.44 20.02
N LYS A 352 7.94 -12.72 20.58
CA LYS A 352 7.76 -13.64 21.71
C LYS A 352 7.85 -15.11 21.31
N THR A 353 7.13 -15.50 20.27
CA THR A 353 7.06 -16.88 19.76
C THR A 353 6.67 -16.84 18.28
N ASN A 354 6.98 -17.92 17.53
CA ASN A 354 6.71 -18.20 16.12
C ASN A 354 6.12 -17.07 15.26
N LEU A 355 6.78 -16.80 14.11
CA LEU A 355 6.28 -15.85 13.12
C LEU A 355 4.86 -16.20 12.67
N GLU A 356 3.90 -15.46 13.19
CA GLU A 356 2.50 -15.61 12.80
C GLU A 356 2.25 -15.05 11.39
N SER A 357 1.23 -15.60 10.74
CA SER A 357 0.73 -15.07 9.46
C SER A 357 0.10 -13.70 9.65
N ARG A 358 0.09 -12.89 8.58
CA ARG A 358 -0.60 -11.58 8.54
C ARG A 358 -2.03 -11.64 9.10
N LYS A 359 -2.77 -12.70 8.76
CA LYS A 359 -4.14 -12.92 9.20
C LYS A 359 -4.22 -13.21 10.70
N SER A 360 -3.40 -14.13 11.21
CA SER A 360 -3.36 -14.49 12.63
C SER A 360 -3.05 -13.28 13.51
N ILE A 361 -2.02 -12.51 13.13
CA ILE A 361 -1.67 -11.26 13.81
C ILE A 361 -2.87 -10.33 13.80
N ALA A 362 -3.47 -10.07 12.63
CA ALA A 362 -4.59 -9.15 12.53
C ALA A 362 -5.79 -9.56 13.41
N GLU A 363 -6.20 -10.83 13.39
CA GLU A 363 -7.34 -11.32 14.18
C GLU A 363 -7.12 -11.20 15.69
N SER A 364 -5.86 -11.15 16.14
CA SER A 364 -5.54 -10.91 17.55
C SER A 364 -5.73 -9.47 18.01
N PHE A 365 -5.74 -8.49 17.08
CA PHE A 365 -5.78 -7.05 17.38
C PHE A 365 -7.03 -6.34 16.85
N VAL A 366 -7.65 -6.85 15.79
CA VAL A 366 -8.77 -6.17 15.15
C VAL A 366 -9.94 -7.14 14.95
N LYS A 367 -11.12 -6.72 15.40
CA LYS A 367 -12.35 -7.53 15.31
C LYS A 367 -13.48 -6.72 14.72
N LYS A 368 -14.14 -7.28 13.71
CA LYS A 368 -15.35 -6.70 13.14
C LYS A 368 -16.51 -6.83 14.14
N VAL A 369 -17.18 -5.72 14.42
CA VAL A 369 -18.27 -5.65 15.40
C VAL A 369 -19.61 -5.85 14.68
N ASN A 370 -20.42 -6.79 15.19
CA ASN A 370 -21.80 -6.94 14.76
C ASN A 370 -22.65 -5.87 15.43
N ARG A 371 -22.99 -4.82 14.69
CA ARG A 371 -23.85 -3.73 15.18
C ARG A 371 -25.24 -3.83 14.54
N ASN A 372 -26.28 -3.62 15.35
CA ASN A 372 -27.63 -3.35 14.84
C ASN A 372 -27.59 -2.01 14.08
N ASN A 373 -27.62 -2.06 12.75
CA ASN A 373 -27.51 -0.87 11.91
C ASN A 373 -28.87 -0.17 11.73
N MET A 374 -29.48 0.25 12.84
CA MET A 374 -30.75 0.99 12.82
C MET A 374 -30.65 2.26 11.96
N ALA A 375 -29.51 2.95 11.98
CA ALA A 375 -29.26 4.10 11.13
C ALA A 375 -29.32 3.73 9.63
N GLY A 376 -28.73 2.60 9.24
CA GLY A 376 -28.82 2.06 7.90
C GLY A 376 -30.25 1.69 7.48
N ILE A 377 -31.00 1.03 8.38
CA ILE A 377 -32.41 0.70 8.14
C ILE A 377 -33.25 1.97 7.94
N LEU A 378 -33.08 2.96 8.83
CA LEU A 378 -33.76 4.25 8.73
C LEU A 378 -33.39 4.98 7.44
N PHE A 379 -32.10 4.98 7.06
CA PHE A 379 -31.65 5.57 5.80
C PHE A 379 -32.35 4.92 4.60
N ILE A 380 -32.39 3.59 4.52
CA ILE A 380 -33.07 2.87 3.43
C ILE A 380 -34.55 3.25 3.40
N LEU A 381 -35.24 3.20 4.54
CA LEU A 381 -36.67 3.53 4.61
C LEU A 381 -36.94 4.96 4.15
N ILE A 382 -36.21 5.95 4.69
CA ILE A 382 -36.40 7.36 4.34
C ILE A 382 -36.06 7.59 2.86
N TRP A 383 -34.93 7.05 2.39
CA TRP A 383 -34.46 7.27 1.03
C TRP A 383 -35.37 6.61 0.00
N SER A 384 -35.81 5.36 0.22
CA SER A 384 -36.73 4.65 -0.67
C SER A 384 -38.10 5.35 -0.75
N ASN A 385 -38.63 5.87 0.36
CA ASN A 385 -39.85 6.67 0.34
C ASN A 385 -39.67 7.97 -0.48
N PHE A 386 -38.52 8.63 -0.33
CA PHE A 386 -38.24 9.86 -1.07
C PHE A 386 -38.07 9.60 -2.57
N GLN A 387 -37.39 8.51 -2.97
CA GLN A 387 -37.31 8.04 -4.35
C GLN A 387 -38.71 7.80 -4.94
N LEU A 388 -39.58 7.09 -4.21
CA LEU A 388 -40.95 6.83 -4.65
C LEU A 388 -41.74 8.12 -4.89
N ILE A 389 -41.63 9.10 -3.99
CA ILE A 389 -42.28 10.41 -4.16
C ILE A 389 -41.79 11.12 -5.42
N VAL A 390 -40.49 11.10 -5.71
CA VAL A 390 -39.91 11.71 -6.91
C VAL A 390 -40.41 10.99 -8.18
N ILE A 391 -40.42 9.66 -8.19
CA ILE A 391 -40.91 8.86 -9.31
C ILE A 391 -42.40 9.15 -9.58
N LEU A 392 -43.25 9.16 -8.54
CA LEU A 392 -44.68 9.47 -8.68
C LEU A 392 -44.92 10.88 -9.23
N LYS A 393 -44.13 11.87 -8.80
CA LYS A 393 -44.18 13.24 -9.35
C LYS A 393 -43.77 13.28 -10.83
N LEU A 394 -42.72 12.53 -11.21
CA LEU A 394 -42.26 12.45 -12.60
C LEU A 394 -43.29 11.79 -13.52
N LEU A 395 -43.98 10.76 -13.04
CA LEU A 395 -45.05 10.05 -13.76
C LEU A 395 -46.39 10.81 -13.78
N LYS A 396 -46.46 12.03 -13.21
CA LYS A 396 -47.70 12.82 -13.03
C LYS A 396 -48.82 12.05 -12.31
N VAL A 397 -48.49 11.05 -11.52
CA VAL A 397 -49.48 10.32 -10.74
C VAL A 397 -49.92 11.23 -9.60
N LYS A 398 -51.21 11.58 -9.53
CA LYS A 398 -51.74 12.36 -8.40
C LYS A 398 -51.60 11.51 -7.14
N VAL A 399 -50.60 11.81 -6.31
CA VAL A 399 -50.30 11.11 -5.04
C VAL A 399 -51.54 11.01 -4.13
N LYS A 400 -52.44 12.00 -4.18
CA LYS A 400 -53.75 11.98 -3.47
C LYS A 400 -54.65 10.79 -3.84
N SER A 401 -54.59 10.25 -5.07
CA SER A 401 -55.50 9.17 -5.50
C SER A 401 -55.05 7.77 -5.07
N ILE A 402 -53.74 7.57 -4.82
CA ILE A 402 -53.20 6.29 -4.35
C ILE A 402 -53.42 6.13 -2.86
N PHE A 403 -53.08 7.14 -2.05
CA PHE A 403 -53.30 7.07 -0.60
C PHE A 403 -54.78 6.99 -0.24
N SER A 404 -55.68 7.70 -0.94
CA SER A 404 -57.13 7.56 -0.72
C SER A 404 -57.66 6.18 -1.11
N ARG A 405 -57.15 5.56 -2.17
CA ARG A 405 -57.51 4.17 -2.54
C ARG A 405 -57.02 3.14 -1.55
N ILE A 406 -55.82 3.30 -0.99
CA ILE A 406 -55.28 2.40 0.03
C ILE A 406 -56.05 2.57 1.35
N PHE A 407 -56.31 3.80 1.80
CA PHE A 407 -57.09 4.06 3.01
C PHE A 407 -58.53 3.54 2.89
N ASN A 408 -59.18 3.73 1.74
CA ASN A 408 -60.54 3.22 1.52
C ASN A 408 -60.60 1.69 1.48
N LYS A 409 -59.55 1.01 0.98
CA LYS A 409 -59.47 -0.46 0.98
C LYS A 409 -59.23 -1.06 2.36
N VAL A 410 -58.43 -0.40 3.20
CA VAL A 410 -58.19 -0.80 4.59
C VAL A 410 -59.43 -0.53 5.44
N ALA A 411 -60.13 0.59 5.23
CA ALA A 411 -61.38 0.90 5.91
C ALA A 411 -62.50 -0.11 5.59
N SER A 412 -62.58 -0.62 4.34
CA SER A 412 -63.57 -1.64 3.93
C SER A 412 -63.27 -3.09 4.40
N HIS A 413 -62.19 -3.31 5.14
CA HIS A 413 -61.86 -4.60 5.77
C HIS A 413 -61.91 -4.54 7.30
N ILE A 414 -62.21 -3.37 7.86
CA ILE A 414 -62.38 -3.14 9.31
C ILE A 414 -63.85 -2.89 9.67
N SER A 415 -64.72 -2.74 8.66
CA SER A 415 -66.18 -2.93 8.76
C SER A 415 -66.56 -4.36 8.40
#